data_AF-A0A2V7L4Y3-F1
#
_entry.id   AF-A0A2V7L4Y3-F1
#
_cell.length_a   1.000
_cell.length_b   1.000
_cell.length_c   1.000
_cell.angle_alpha   90.00
_cell.angle_beta   90.00
_cell.angle_gamma   90.00
#
_symmetry.space_group_name_H-M   'P 1'
#
loop_
_entity.id
_entity.type
_entity.pdbx_description
1 polymer ?
#
loop_
_entity_poly.entity_id
_entity_poly.type
_entity_poly.pdbx_seq_one_letter_code
_entity_poly.pdbx_strand_id
1 'polypeptide(L)'
;MPTSAGPQAAKDITAEFADHRPWYKQVQCTWDGSRLLLQAENENDTDGVALVDEFSDCLSAYITELFDGDIRVESVTPRASA
;
A
#
# COMPACT_ATOMS: atom_id res chain seq x y z
N MET A 1 -1.71 -13.73 2.29
CA MET A 1 -1.61 -13.35 0.87
C MET A 1 -1.19 -14.53 0.03
N PRO A 2 -1.88 -14.82 -1.10
CA PRO A 2 -1.45 -15.84 -2.05
C PRO A 2 -0.13 -15.45 -2.70
N THR A 3 0.84 -16.35 -2.69
CA THR A 3 2.20 -16.08 -3.18
C THR A 3 2.26 -15.86 -4.69
N SER A 4 1.31 -16.43 -5.43
CA SER A 4 1.08 -16.23 -6.86
C SER A 4 0.71 -14.79 -7.23
N ALA A 5 -0.08 -14.13 -6.39
CA ALA A 5 -0.64 -12.81 -6.67
C ALA A 5 0.29 -11.65 -6.24
N GLY A 6 1.10 -11.86 -5.19
CA GLY A 6 1.92 -10.82 -4.57
C GLY A 6 2.78 -9.97 -5.53
N PRO A 7 3.60 -10.58 -6.41
CA PRO A 7 4.46 -9.82 -7.32
C PRO A 7 3.71 -8.91 -8.31
N GLN A 8 2.54 -9.34 -8.78
CA GLN A 8 1.73 -8.56 -9.72
C GLN A 8 0.95 -7.48 -8.98
N ALA A 9 0.34 -7.83 -7.85
CA ALA A 9 -0.36 -6.88 -6.99
C ALA A 9 0.55 -5.72 -6.57
N ALA A 10 1.82 -5.97 -6.23
CA ALA A 10 2.77 -4.91 -5.91
C ALA A 10 2.94 -3.87 -7.05
N LYS A 11 2.96 -4.33 -8.31
CA LYS A 11 3.06 -3.44 -9.48
C LYS A 11 1.78 -2.66 -9.70
N ASP A 12 0.65 -3.35 -9.67
CA ASP A 12 -0.66 -2.75 -9.94
C ASP A 12 -1.00 -1.70 -8.89
N ILE A 13 -0.74 -2.00 -7.61
CA ILE A 13 -0.95 -1.07 -6.50
C ILE A 13 -0.03 0.15 -6.62
N THR A 14 1.24 -0.05 -7.00
CA THR A 14 2.17 1.08 -7.20
C THR A 14 1.65 2.01 -8.30
N ALA A 15 1.20 1.46 -9.44
CA ALA A 15 0.65 2.23 -10.54
C ALA A 15 -0.65 2.95 -10.16
N GLU A 16 -1.58 2.25 -9.50
CA GLU A 16 -2.87 2.80 -9.06
C GLU A 16 -2.69 4.03 -8.17
N PHE A 17 -1.83 3.93 -7.15
CA PHE A 17 -1.54 5.07 -6.28
C PHE A 17 -0.84 6.21 -7.02
N ALA A 18 0.09 5.91 -7.93
CA ALA A 18 0.82 6.92 -8.69
C ALA A 18 -0.09 7.68 -9.67
N ASP A 19 -1.01 6.98 -10.33
CA ASP A 19 -1.85 7.52 -11.41
C ASP A 19 -3.14 8.16 -10.87
N HIS A 20 -3.68 7.65 -9.75
CA HIS A 20 -5.02 8.03 -9.29
C HIS A 20 -5.07 8.70 -7.91
N ARG A 21 -3.98 8.72 -7.13
CA ARG A 21 -3.96 9.26 -5.76
C ARG A 21 -2.89 10.33 -5.58
N PRO A 22 -3.07 11.53 -6.19
CA PRO A 22 -2.04 12.56 -6.25
C PRO A 22 -1.65 13.17 -4.90
N TRP A 23 -2.38 12.88 -3.82
CA TRP A 23 -2.01 13.27 -2.45
C TRP A 23 -0.91 12.40 -1.84
N TYR A 24 -0.57 11.26 -2.46
CA TYR A 24 0.63 10.50 -2.11
C TYR A 24 1.82 10.86 -2.99
N LYS A 25 3.02 10.79 -2.42
CA LYS A 25 4.30 10.95 -3.10
C LYS A 25 5.22 9.78 -2.75
N GLN A 26 6.24 9.57 -3.59
CA GLN A 26 7.25 8.51 -3.41
C GLN A 26 6.62 7.13 -3.15
N VAL A 27 5.52 6.85 -3.87
CA VAL A 27 4.75 5.62 -3.67
C VAL A 27 5.57 4.44 -4.16
N GLN A 28 5.66 3.41 -3.32
CA GLN A 28 6.23 2.12 -3.69
C GLN A 28 5.56 0.99 -2.94
N CYS A 29 5.01 0.02 -3.68
CA CYS A 29 4.56 -1.25 -3.13
C CYS A 29 5.53 -2.37 -3.52
N THR A 30 5.92 -3.19 -2.56
CA THR A 30 6.89 -4.29 -2.75
C THR A 30 6.35 -5.61 -2.23
N TRP A 31 6.87 -6.71 -2.77
CA TRP A 31 6.58 -8.08 -2.34
C TRP A 31 7.87 -8.75 -1.88
N ASP A 32 7.90 -9.27 -0.65
CA ASP A 32 9.09 -9.91 -0.06
C ASP A 32 9.09 -11.45 -0.15
N GLY A 33 8.08 -12.03 -0.81
CA GLY A 33 7.85 -13.49 -0.82
C GLY A 33 6.77 -13.94 0.15
N SER A 34 6.33 -13.07 1.07
CA SER A 34 5.33 -13.39 2.10
C SER A 34 4.28 -12.30 2.33
N ARG A 35 4.66 -11.02 2.24
CA ARG A 35 3.78 -9.87 2.46
C ARG A 35 4.00 -8.77 1.43
N LEU A 36 2.96 -7.98 1.23
CA LEU A 36 3.04 -6.70 0.53
C LEU A 36 3.42 -5.60 1.53
N LEU A 37 4.31 -4.71 1.11
CA LEU A 37 4.67 -3.51 1.85
C LEU A 37 4.48 -2.29 0.97
N LEU A 38 3.51 -1.45 1.33
CA LEU A 38 3.25 -0.16 0.70
C LEU A 38 3.88 0.96 1.53
N GLN A 39 4.63 1.83 0.86
CA GLN A 39 5.22 3.05 1.41
C GLN A 39 4.77 4.23 0.57
N ALA A 40 4.43 5.33 1.24
CA ALA A 40 4.05 6.58 0.60
C ALA A 40 4.27 7.75 1.57
N GLU A 41 4.50 8.94 1.01
CA GLU A 41 4.51 10.20 1.75
C GLU A 41 3.19 10.94 1.53
N ASN A 42 2.62 11.56 2.56
CA ASN A 42 1.51 12.49 2.44
C ASN A 42 1.58 13.57 3.54
N GLU A 43 0.66 14.54 3.48
CA GLU A 43 0.60 15.67 4.44
C GLU A 43 -0.51 15.51 5.49
N ASN A 44 -1.47 14.60 5.27
CA ASN A 44 -2.76 14.60 5.97
C ASN A 44 -3.08 13.27 6.70
N ASP A 45 -2.14 12.34 6.81
CA ASP A 45 -2.36 11.03 7.45
C ASP A 45 -1.33 10.75 8.56
N THR A 46 -1.53 11.39 9.70
CA THR A 46 -0.59 11.32 10.84
C THR A 46 -0.51 9.95 11.49
N ASP A 47 -1.52 9.10 11.29
CA ASP A 47 -1.62 7.77 11.90
C ASP A 47 -1.56 6.64 10.86
N GLY A 48 -1.47 6.95 9.56
CA GLY A 48 -1.43 5.96 8.48
C GLY A 48 -2.78 5.29 8.19
N VAL A 49 -3.88 5.83 8.71
CA VAL A 49 -5.22 5.22 8.64
C VAL A 49 -5.80 5.35 7.23
N ALA A 50 -5.62 6.51 6.59
CA ALA A 50 -6.10 6.73 5.22
C ALA A 50 -5.34 5.82 4.24
N LEU A 51 -4.01 5.68 4.42
CA LEU A 51 -3.19 4.80 3.61
C LEU A 51 -3.62 3.32 3.74
N VAL A 52 -3.98 2.88 4.95
CA VAL A 52 -4.48 1.52 5.20
C VAL A 52 -5.81 1.27 4.49
N ASP A 53 -6.76 2.21 4.59
CA ASP A 53 -8.09 2.10 3.97
C ASP A 53 -7.97 1.99 2.44
N GLU A 54 -7.23 2.91 1.83
CA GLU A 54 -7.05 2.95 0.38
C GLU A 54 -6.18 1.80 -0.14
N PHE A 55 -5.30 1.24 0.69
CA PHE A 55 -4.58 0.01 0.37
C PHE A 55 -5.51 -1.21 0.38
N SER A 56 -6.43 -1.28 1.36
CA SER A 56 -7.46 -2.33 1.43
C SER A 56 -8.35 -2.36 0.18
N ASP A 57 -8.72 -1.19 -0.34
CA ASP A 57 -9.46 -1.07 -1.60
C ASP A 57 -8.69 -1.72 -2.77
N CYS A 58 -7.38 -1.44 -2.88
CA CYS A 58 -6.58 -2.03 -3.95
C CYS A 58 -6.39 -3.53 -3.79
N LEU A 59 -6.24 -4.04 -2.56
CA LEU A 59 -6.17 -5.49 -2.32
C LEU A 59 -7.46 -6.17 -2.79
N SER A 60 -8.61 -5.56 -2.50
CA SER A 60 -9.93 -6.06 -2.91
C SER A 60 -10.12 -6.00 -4.43
N ALA A 61 -9.53 -5.01 -5.11
CA ALA A 61 -9.64 -4.85 -6.56
C ALA A 61 -8.70 -5.78 -7.35
N TYR A 62 -7.45 -5.94 -6.91
CA TYR A 62 -6.41 -6.61 -7.68
C TYR A 62 -6.13 -8.07 -7.27
N ILE A 63 -6.57 -8.49 -6.08
CA ILE A 63 -6.36 -9.87 -5.62
C ILE A 63 -7.67 -10.64 -5.77
N THR A 64 -7.74 -11.46 -6.82
CA THR A 64 -8.92 -12.27 -7.15
C THR A 64 -9.05 -13.54 -6.31
N GLU A 65 -7.93 -14.04 -5.81
CA GLU A 65 -7.88 -15.21 -4.93
C GLU A 65 -8.33 -14.82 -3.52
N LEU A 66 -9.28 -15.58 -2.95
CA LEU A 66 -9.66 -15.38 -1.56
C LEU A 66 -8.47 -15.66 -0.63
N PHE A 67 -8.24 -14.77 0.32
CA PHE A 67 -7.26 -14.96 1.37
C PHE A 67 -7.77 -14.39 2.68
N ASP A 68 -7.31 -14.98 3.77
CA ASP A 68 -7.49 -14.46 5.12
C ASP A 68 -6.18 -13.76 5.52
N GLY A 69 -6.24 -12.44 5.72
CA GLY A 69 -5.05 -11.65 5.99
C GLY A 69 -5.41 -10.30 6.59
N ASP A 70 -4.47 -9.76 7.35
CA ASP A 70 -4.62 -8.49 8.05
C ASP A 70 -3.73 -7.40 7.43
N ILE A 71 -4.16 -6.15 7.56
CA ILE A 71 -3.38 -4.96 7.24
C ILE A 71 -3.01 -4.27 8.54
N ARG A 72 -1.75 -3.82 8.65
CA ARG A 72 -1.27 -3.04 9.79
C ARG A 72 -0.32 -1.95 9.33
N VAL A 73 -0.32 -0.84 10.06
CA VAL A 73 0.69 0.21 9.91
C VAL A 73 2.02 -0.32 10.44
N GLU A 74 3.05 -0.37 9.59
CA GLU A 74 4.40 -0.78 10.01
C GLU A 74 5.17 0.38 10.64
N SER A 75 5.03 1.60 10.10
CA SER A 75 5.63 2.80 10.67
C SER A 75 4.96 4.07 10.14
N VAL A 76 4.93 5.12 10.96
CA VAL A 76 4.67 6.49 10.52
C VAL A 76 5.81 7.36 11.04
N THR A 77 6.43 8.13 10.14
CA THR A 77 7.52 9.03 10.50
C THR A 77 7.15 10.45 10.07
N PRO A 78 7.07 11.41 11.01
CA PRO A 78 6.89 12.81 10.64
C PRO A 78 8.02 13.26 9.73
N ARG A 79 7.69 13.95 8.64
CA ARG A 79 8.71 14.58 7.81
C ARG A 79 9.38 15.68 8.66
N ALA A 80 10.68 15.56 8.89
CA ALA A 80 11.44 16.61 9.57
C ALA A 80 11.30 17.91 8.77
N SER A 81 10.93 19.00 9.45
CA SER A 81 11.00 20.33 8.85
C SER A 81 12.46 20.64 8.55
N ALA A 82 12.76 20.95 7.28
CA ALA A 82 14.08 21.40 6.84
C ALA A 82 14.40 22.81 7.35
#